data_AF-A0A4R0QW23-F1
#
_entry.id   AF-A0A4R0QW23-F1
#
_cell.length_a   1.000
_cell.length_b   1.000
_cell.length_c   1.000
_cell.angle_alpha   90.00
_cell.angle_beta   90.00
_cell.angle_gamma   90.00
#
_symmetry.space_group_name_H-M   'P 1'
#
loop_
_entity.id
_entity.type
_entity.pdbx_description
1 polymer ?
#
loop_
_entity_poly.entity_id
_entity_poly.type
_entity_poly.pdbx_seq_one_letter_code
_entity_poly.pdbx_strand_id
1 'polypeptide(L)'
;MKSFIDAVKDGRKGMVIRNSVFLPFHCELLSIWVGKEMSLVSAPDVISDLSDCGQVAVREGESYTNIVLKRWGDLPKELGHHKGHIILHAAEKGADIFAPGNLHYIRIGFIDHGKELSLEIIDDPFDL
;
A
#
# COMPACT_ATOMS: atom_id res chain seq x y z
N MET A 1 11.23 -14.88 -8.87
CA MET A 1 10.62 -13.65 -8.33
C MET A 1 10.21 -13.97 -6.90
N LYS A 2 10.52 -13.12 -5.91
CA LYS A 2 10.09 -13.39 -4.52
C LYS A 2 8.65 -12.90 -4.39
N SER A 3 7.76 -13.77 -3.92
CA SER A 3 6.36 -13.46 -3.64
C SER A 3 6.29 -12.25 -2.69
N PHE A 4 5.36 -11.31 -2.93
CA PHE A 4 5.13 -10.23 -1.97
C PHE A 4 4.61 -10.80 -0.64
N ILE A 5 3.87 -11.91 -0.67
CA ILE A 5 3.41 -12.60 0.54
C ILE A 5 4.61 -13.03 1.39
N ASP A 6 5.59 -13.69 0.76
CA ASP A 6 6.82 -14.07 1.44
C ASP A 6 7.58 -12.84 1.93
N ALA A 7 7.65 -11.78 1.11
CA ALA A 7 8.34 -10.54 1.48
C ALA A 7 7.72 -9.85 2.71
N VAL A 8 6.39 -9.84 2.83
CA VAL A 8 5.69 -9.30 4.00
C VAL A 8 5.88 -10.21 5.22
N LYS A 9 5.75 -11.54 5.05
CA LYS A 9 5.95 -12.52 6.13
C LYS A 9 7.38 -12.53 6.68
N ASP A 10 8.37 -12.32 5.81
CA ASP A 10 9.79 -12.15 6.16
C ASP A 10 10.08 -10.82 6.89
N GLY A 11 9.07 -9.97 7.08
CA GLY A 11 9.20 -8.70 7.79
C GLY A 11 9.94 -7.62 7.02
N ARG A 12 10.03 -7.73 5.69
CA ARG A 12 10.66 -6.68 4.87
C ARG A 12 9.91 -5.37 5.02
N LYS A 13 10.66 -4.27 5.07
CA LYS A 13 10.11 -2.93 5.24
C LYS A 13 10.04 -2.19 3.93
N GLY A 14 8.98 -1.41 3.75
CA GLY A 14 8.89 -0.42 2.69
C GLY A 14 9.61 0.86 3.09
N MET A 15 9.66 1.82 2.17
CA MET A 15 10.16 3.16 2.46
C MET A 15 9.23 4.25 1.91
N VAL A 16 9.18 5.40 2.57
CA VAL A 16 8.44 6.57 2.11
C VAL A 16 9.37 7.77 1.92
N ILE A 17 9.19 8.47 0.80
CA ILE A 17 9.85 9.74 0.51
C ILE A 17 8.81 10.68 -0.09
N ARG A 18 8.46 11.76 0.64
CA ARG A 18 7.42 12.72 0.25
C ARG A 18 6.10 12.00 -0.05
N ASN A 19 5.67 12.00 -1.30
CA ASN A 19 4.44 11.36 -1.78
C ASN A 19 4.66 10.01 -2.47
N SER A 20 5.86 9.42 -2.32
CA SER A 20 6.23 8.15 -2.92
C SER A 20 6.39 7.05 -1.87
N VAL A 21 5.84 5.88 -2.16
CA VAL A 21 5.89 4.65 -1.35
C VAL A 21 6.65 3.58 -2.14
N PHE A 22 7.75 3.13 -1.59
CA PHE A 22 8.60 2.07 -2.12
C PHE A 22 8.29 0.74 -1.42
N LEU A 23 8.01 -0.29 -2.21
CA LEU A 23 7.75 -1.66 -1.75
C LEU A 23 8.89 -2.57 -2.21
N PRO A 24 9.46 -3.41 -1.32
CA PRO A 24 10.60 -4.27 -1.63
C PRO A 24 10.20 -5.57 -2.37
N PHE A 25 9.16 -5.50 -3.18
CA PHE A 25 8.56 -6.58 -3.96
C PHE A 25 7.75 -6.01 -5.13
N HIS A 26 7.36 -6.89 -6.05
CA HIS A 26 6.41 -6.59 -7.13
C HIS A 26 5.00 -6.98 -6.73
N CYS A 27 4.01 -6.20 -7.16
CA CYS A 27 2.60 -6.54 -7.05
C CYS A 27 1.81 -5.91 -8.20
N GLU A 28 0.80 -6.61 -8.70
CA GLU A 28 -0.20 -6.03 -9.60
C GLU A 28 -1.21 -5.26 -8.75
N LEU A 29 -1.28 -3.94 -8.95
CA LEU A 29 -2.10 -3.07 -8.13
C LEU A 29 -3.51 -2.95 -8.71
N LEU A 30 -4.52 -3.27 -7.91
CA LEU A 30 -5.93 -3.13 -8.31
C LEU A 30 -6.55 -1.86 -7.75
N SER A 31 -6.31 -1.55 -6.48
CA SER A 31 -6.77 -0.30 -5.87
C SER A 31 -5.93 0.14 -4.68
N ILE A 32 -5.94 1.45 -4.41
CA ILE A 32 -5.29 2.09 -3.26
C ILE A 32 -6.34 2.79 -2.42
N TRP A 33 -6.28 2.53 -1.12
CA TRP A 33 -7.19 3.06 -0.13
C TRP A 33 -6.35 3.79 0.93
N VAL A 34 -6.91 4.82 1.53
CA VAL A 34 -6.25 5.57 2.60
C VAL A 34 -7.17 5.62 3.81
N GLY A 35 -6.71 5.03 4.91
CA GLY A 35 -7.37 5.12 6.20
C GLY A 35 -6.74 6.21 7.06
N LYS A 36 -7.56 6.88 7.86
CA LYS A 36 -7.11 7.80 8.92
C LYS A 36 -7.57 7.23 10.25
N GLU A 37 -6.69 7.16 11.24
CA GLU A 37 -6.94 6.54 12.56
C GLU A 37 -7.78 7.46 13.49
N MET A 38 -8.25 8.62 13.01
CA MET A 38 -8.85 9.67 13.85
C MET A 38 -10.35 9.48 14.16
N SER A 39 -10.94 8.30 13.98
CA SER A 39 -12.33 8.04 14.38
C SER A 39 -12.60 6.55 14.57
N LEU A 40 -13.32 6.19 15.63
CA LEU A 40 -13.87 4.84 15.88
C LEU A 40 -14.77 4.28 14.75
N VAL A 41 -15.00 5.07 13.68
CA VAL A 41 -15.95 4.80 12.58
C VAL A 41 -15.34 5.12 11.21
N SER A 42 -14.05 5.47 11.11
CA SER A 42 -13.47 5.85 9.81
C SER A 42 -13.09 4.63 8.99
N ALA A 43 -13.93 4.30 8.01
CA ALA A 43 -13.59 3.41 6.91
C ALA A 43 -12.52 4.06 6.00
N PRO A 44 -11.60 3.28 5.39
CA PRO A 44 -10.64 3.82 4.44
C PRO A 44 -11.33 4.32 3.16
N ASP A 45 -10.83 5.44 2.64
CA ASP A 45 -11.30 6.03 1.38
C ASP A 45 -10.54 5.43 0.20
N VAL A 46 -11.24 4.94 -0.83
CA VAL A 46 -10.61 4.53 -2.09
C VAL A 46 -10.16 5.77 -2.86
N ILE A 47 -8.87 5.90 -3.13
CA ILE A 47 -8.30 7.06 -3.84
C ILE A 47 -7.95 6.78 -5.29
N SER A 48 -7.81 5.50 -5.67
CA SER A 48 -7.52 5.06 -7.04
C SER A 48 -7.84 3.57 -7.18
N ASP A 49 -8.36 3.20 -8.33
CA ASP A 49 -8.60 1.80 -8.72
C ASP A 49 -8.22 1.60 -10.20
N LEU A 50 -8.47 0.39 -10.73
CA LEU A 50 -8.25 0.06 -12.14
C LEU A 50 -8.96 1.00 -13.13
N SER A 51 -10.00 1.72 -12.70
CA SER A 51 -10.78 2.65 -13.52
C SER A 51 -10.31 4.11 -13.43
N ASP A 52 -9.69 4.52 -12.31
CA ASP A 52 -9.11 5.87 -12.13
C ASP A 52 -7.59 5.82 -11.88
N CYS A 53 -6.83 5.86 -12.98
CA CYS A 53 -5.36 5.92 -12.97
C CYS A 53 -4.79 7.35 -12.87
N GLY A 54 -5.63 8.38 -12.75
CA GLY A 54 -5.19 9.77 -12.76
C GLY A 54 -4.37 10.15 -11.52
N GLN A 55 -4.72 9.60 -10.36
CA GLN A 55 -4.23 10.04 -9.05
C GLN A 55 -2.94 9.36 -8.60
N VAL A 56 -2.58 8.24 -9.23
CA VAL A 56 -1.43 7.41 -8.86
C VAL A 56 -0.51 7.24 -10.08
N ALA A 57 0.79 7.15 -9.84
CA ALA A 57 1.72 6.61 -10.82
C ALA A 57 2.47 5.43 -10.20
N VAL A 58 2.55 4.33 -10.95
CA VAL A 58 3.29 3.14 -10.55
C VAL A 58 4.55 3.05 -11.40
N ARG A 59 5.68 2.74 -10.77
CA ARG A 59 6.94 2.45 -11.43
C ARG A 59 7.48 1.14 -10.88
N GLU A 60 7.87 0.26 -11.78
CA GLU A 60 8.42 -1.05 -11.42
C GLU A 60 9.90 -1.09 -11.77
N GLY A 61 10.71 -1.66 -10.87
CA GLY A 61 12.12 -1.98 -11.13
C GLY A 61 12.34 -3.47 -11.32
N GLU A 62 13.56 -3.96 -11.07
CA GLU A 62 13.85 -5.39 -11.17
C GLU A 62 13.17 -6.21 -10.06
N SER A 63 13.03 -5.65 -8.85
CA SER A 63 12.52 -6.36 -7.67
C SER A 63 11.67 -5.49 -6.72
N TYR A 64 11.16 -4.36 -7.21
CA TYR A 64 10.42 -3.40 -6.41
C TYR A 64 9.29 -2.74 -7.20
N THR A 65 8.25 -2.32 -6.46
CA THR A 65 7.18 -1.44 -6.93
C THR A 65 7.29 -0.11 -6.19
N ASN A 66 7.25 1.00 -6.92
CA ASN A 66 7.21 2.35 -6.38
C ASN A 66 5.89 3.01 -6.79
N ILE A 67 5.17 3.53 -5.81
CA ILE A 67 3.84 4.12 -5.95
C ILE A 67 3.94 5.61 -5.61
N VAL A 68 3.51 6.48 -6.52
CA VAL A 68 3.51 7.93 -6.34
C VAL A 68 2.07 8.43 -6.27
N LEU A 69 1.69 8.99 -5.13
CA LEU A 69 0.36 9.57 -4.90
C LEU A 69 0.39 11.04 -5.35
N LYS A 70 -0.06 11.33 -6.57
CA LYS A 70 0.18 12.63 -7.25
C LYS A 70 -0.48 13.83 -6.57
N ARG A 71 -1.63 13.62 -5.91
CA ARG A 71 -2.38 14.68 -5.21
C ARG A 71 -1.94 14.91 -3.77
N TRP A 72 -1.02 14.09 -3.27
CA TRP A 72 -0.52 14.15 -1.90
C TRP A 72 0.82 14.88 -1.86
N GLY A 73 1.06 15.67 -0.81
CA GLY A 73 2.28 16.46 -0.68
C GLY A 73 3.39 15.69 0.02
N ASP A 74 3.14 15.30 1.27
CA ASP A 74 4.13 14.71 2.16
C ASP A 74 3.48 13.66 3.07
N LEU A 75 3.47 12.40 2.62
CA LEU A 75 2.75 11.30 3.28
C LEU A 75 3.16 11.11 4.75
N PRO A 76 4.46 11.16 5.13
CA PRO A 76 4.85 11.11 6.54
C PRO A 76 4.20 12.20 7.40
N LYS A 77 4.00 13.41 6.88
CA LYS A 77 3.35 14.49 7.64
C LYS A 77 1.84 14.27 7.76
N GLU A 78 1.23 13.76 6.69
CA GLU A 78 -0.21 13.58 6.55
C GLU A 78 -0.72 12.31 7.26
N LEU A 79 0.03 11.21 7.19
CA LEU A 79 -0.36 9.87 7.66
C LEU A 79 0.56 9.28 8.76
N GLY A 80 1.77 9.80 8.95
CA GLY A 80 2.66 9.38 10.05
C GLY A 80 2.14 9.79 11.43
N HIS A 81 2.84 9.42 12.51
CA HIS A 81 2.38 9.67 13.89
C HIS A 81 1.07 8.96 14.22
N HIS A 82 0.94 7.72 13.72
CA HIS A 82 -0.28 6.93 13.86
C HIS A 82 -1.54 7.67 13.39
N LYS A 83 -1.42 8.61 12.43
CA LYS A 83 -2.57 9.36 11.89
C LYS A 83 -3.33 8.58 10.82
N GLY A 84 -2.69 7.63 10.16
CA GLY A 84 -3.30 6.88 9.07
C GLY A 84 -2.42 5.76 8.52
N HIS A 85 -2.95 5.12 7.50
CA HIS A 85 -2.32 4.02 6.78
C HIS A 85 -2.78 4.01 5.32
N ILE A 86 -2.06 3.28 4.48
CA ILE A 86 -2.48 2.96 3.12
C ILE A 86 -2.87 1.49 3.07
N ILE A 87 -3.91 1.13 2.33
CA ILE A 87 -4.22 -0.25 1.99
C ILE A 87 -4.07 -0.42 0.49
N LEU A 88 -3.30 -1.43 0.08
CA LEU A 88 -3.23 -1.86 -1.30
C LEU A 88 -4.09 -3.10 -1.47
N HIS A 89 -4.98 -3.08 -2.46
CA HIS A 89 -5.58 -4.29 -2.98
C HIS A 89 -4.75 -4.74 -4.18
N ALA A 90 -4.10 -5.88 -4.06
CA ALA A 90 -3.10 -6.30 -5.03
C ALA A 90 -3.05 -7.82 -5.21
N ALA A 91 -2.49 -8.24 -6.34
CA ALA A 91 -2.18 -9.62 -6.66
C ALA A 91 -0.68 -9.82 -6.87
N GLU A 92 -0.23 -11.08 -6.85
CA GLU A 92 1.13 -11.41 -7.24
C GLU A 92 1.34 -11.06 -8.71
N LYS A 93 2.58 -10.68 -9.06
CA LYS A 93 2.89 -10.33 -10.44
C LYS A 93 2.68 -11.53 -11.38
N GLY A 94 1.83 -11.34 -12.38
CA GLY A 94 1.42 -12.38 -13.33
C GLY A 94 0.34 -13.35 -12.82
N ALA A 95 -0.22 -13.13 -11.63
CA ALA A 95 -1.36 -13.91 -11.15
C ALA A 95 -2.67 -13.50 -11.86
N ASP A 96 -3.63 -14.42 -11.89
CA ASP A 96 -4.98 -14.12 -12.37
C ASP A 96 -5.72 -13.26 -11.35
N ILE A 97 -5.92 -11.99 -11.68
CA ILE A 97 -6.60 -10.99 -10.84
C ILE A 97 -8.11 -11.21 -10.73
N PHE A 98 -8.70 -12.12 -11.52
CA PHE A 98 -10.11 -12.47 -11.43
C PHE A 98 -10.37 -13.67 -10.50
N ALA A 99 -9.31 -14.36 -10.07
CA ALA A 99 -9.39 -15.45 -9.10
C ALA A 99 -9.27 -14.89 -7.67
N PRO A 100 -10.32 -14.97 -6.82
CA PRO A 100 -10.33 -14.33 -5.51
C PRO A 100 -9.19 -14.76 -4.57
N GLY A 101 -8.71 -16.00 -4.69
CA GLY A 101 -7.61 -16.51 -3.87
C GLY A 101 -6.23 -15.90 -4.18
N ASN A 102 -6.11 -15.13 -5.26
CA ASN A 102 -4.87 -14.43 -5.63
C ASN A 102 -4.87 -12.96 -5.18
N LEU A 103 -5.99 -12.48 -4.63
CA LEU A 103 -6.16 -11.09 -4.22
C LEU A 103 -5.93 -10.96 -2.73
N HIS A 104 -5.11 -9.97 -2.36
CA HIS A 104 -4.76 -9.71 -0.99
C HIS A 104 -4.82 -8.22 -0.68
N TYR A 105 -5.11 -7.90 0.56
CA TYR A 105 -4.96 -6.56 1.10
C TYR A 105 -3.64 -6.44 1.84
N ILE A 106 -2.87 -5.40 1.52
CA ILE A 106 -1.61 -5.09 2.19
C ILE A 106 -1.78 -3.75 2.90
N ARG A 107 -1.80 -3.76 4.24
CA ARG A 107 -1.74 -2.55 5.07
C ARG A 107 -0.30 -2.04 5.11
N ILE A 108 -0.16 -0.74 4.87
CA ILE A 108 1.07 0.02 4.93
C ILE A 108 0.97 1.03 6.06
N GLY A 109 1.67 0.76 7.15
CA GLY A 109 1.77 1.67 8.28
C GLY A 109 2.98 2.59 8.18
N PHE A 110 2.83 3.81 8.68
CA PHE A 110 3.90 4.80 8.71
C PHE A 110 4.57 4.78 10.09
N ILE A 111 5.88 4.51 10.12
CA ILE A 111 6.65 4.46 11.37
C ILE A 111 7.08 5.87 11.76
N ASP A 112 6.90 6.20 13.04
CA ASP A 112 7.22 7.52 13.59
C ASP A 112 8.69 7.89 13.44
N HIS A 113 8.92 9.14 13.06
CA HIS A 113 10.24 9.75 12.92
C HIS A 113 11.18 9.03 11.93
N GLY A 114 10.66 8.13 11.10
CA GLY A 114 11.41 7.34 10.12
C GLY A 114 10.93 7.53 8.69
N LYS A 115 11.69 6.94 7.76
CA LYS A 115 11.24 6.71 6.37
C LYS A 115 10.75 5.30 6.14
N GLU A 116 10.82 4.44 7.15
CA GLU A 116 10.44 3.04 7.03
C GLU A 116 8.92 2.89 7.12
N LEU A 117 8.40 1.89 6.40
CA LEU A 117 7.00 1.52 6.40
C LEU A 117 6.86 0.10 6.95
N SER A 118 5.87 -0.12 7.83
CA SER A 118 5.42 -1.46 8.17
C SER A 118 4.50 -1.98 7.07
N LEU A 119 4.60 -3.28 6.79
CA LEU A 119 3.78 -3.97 5.81
C LEU A 119 3.12 -5.16 6.52
N GLU A 120 1.83 -5.35 6.28
CA GLU A 120 1.03 -6.41 6.88
C GLU A 120 -0.02 -6.88 5.87
N ILE A 121 -0.24 -8.19 5.78
CA ILE A 121 -1.36 -8.74 5.00
C ILE A 121 -2.57 -8.80 5.93
N ILE A 122 -3.69 -8.26 5.47
CA ILE A 122 -4.96 -8.24 6.20
C ILE A 122 -6.03 -8.95 5.37
N ASP A 123 -7.02 -9.53 6.05
CA ASP A 123 -8.13 -10.23 5.41
C ASP A 123 -9.27 -9.28 5.00
N ASP A 124 -9.53 -8.25 5.83
CA ASP A 124 -10.58 -7.25 5.61
C ASP A 124 -9.98 -5.83 5.72
N PRO A 125 -10.14 -4.96 4.69
CA PRO A 125 -9.66 -3.57 4.74
C PRO A 125 -10.42 -2.67 5.73
N PHE A 126 -11.54 -3.13 6.31
CA PHE A 126 -12.34 -2.40 7.28
C PHE A 126 -12.11 -2.83 8.73
N ASP A 127 -11.46 -3.96 8.98
CA ASP A 127 -11.06 -4.41 10.31
C ASP A 127 -9.75 -3.70 10.72
N LEU A 128 -9.89 -2.50 11.31
CA LEU A 128 -8.76 -1.59 11.64
C LEU A 128 -8.71 -1.19 13.11
#